data_AF-A0ABD1ZT24-F1
#
_entry.id   AF-A0ABD1ZT24-F1
#
_cell.length_a   1.000
_cell.length_b   1.000
_cell.length_c   1.000
_cell.angle_alpha   90.00
_cell.angle_beta   90.00
_cell.angle_gamma   90.00
#
_symmetry.space_group_name_H-M   'P 1'
#
loop_
_entity.id
_entity.type
_entity.pdbx_description
1 polymer ?
#
loop_
_entity_poly.entity_id
_entity_poly.type
_entity_poly.pdbx_seq_one_letter_code
_entity_poly.pdbx_strand_id
1 'polypeptide(L)'
;MDAGLLCSCHSSTQLISSGFQFSGQSRASSEPSSSSSSCASQLCGRVSSRKSAGHRFSMYPKKVSSSSVDIRCQGDWSHFKLPNQSKQSGEASKKPESGGVNRLPGFSSSTPGSWDSTPFRRNQVSPPGLGQFRPPPSSWVPDAEESEEERNQKEAKKAELLEKLSRGLGSWQEKAGDIKKLQQLGVTSEELYEFTFVAVPRQTALVVAHQVYESVAESGASAETLDWFDEESVEILYALRTLSARQRKTAADFVVKNSLNADEAQELAKAIKDHERRPQGREGFTTAAGDCLAFMYHRAAAESTDAEVRSAFVERGRRVAETDSAKQRFEKV
;
A
#
# COMPACT_ATOMS: atom_id res chain seq x y z
N MET A 1 0.79 -19.32 76.07
CA MET A 1 -0.03 -18.12 76.31
C MET A 1 -0.24 -17.32 75.03
N ASP A 2 -1.12 -17.70 74.11
CA ASP A 2 -1.65 -19.04 73.76
C ASP A 2 -2.35 -18.98 72.39
N ALA A 3 -2.92 -20.11 71.96
CA ALA A 3 -3.69 -20.31 70.72
C ALA A 3 -4.75 -19.21 70.41
N GLY A 4 -5.22 -19.02 69.18
CA GLY A 4 -5.14 -19.89 67.98
C GLY A 4 -6.54 -20.41 67.58
N LEU A 5 -6.61 -21.21 66.50
CA LEU A 5 -7.84 -21.83 65.93
C LEU A 5 -8.84 -20.86 65.25
N LEU A 6 -9.70 -21.27 64.30
CA LEU A 6 -9.59 -22.22 63.16
C LEU A 6 -10.92 -22.16 62.35
N CYS A 7 -10.91 -22.60 61.07
CA CYS A 7 -12.08 -23.14 60.33
C CYS A 7 -13.30 -22.19 60.05
N SER A 8 -14.22 -22.47 59.12
CA SER A 8 -14.13 -23.28 57.89
C SER A 8 -15.29 -22.97 56.91
N CYS A 9 -15.13 -23.50 55.69
CA CYS A 9 -16.05 -23.56 54.56
C CYS A 9 -17.55 -23.72 54.87
N HIS A 10 -18.40 -23.26 53.94
CA HIS A 10 -19.48 -24.08 53.36
C HIS A 10 -19.76 -23.69 51.90
N SER A 11 -20.09 -24.68 51.07
CA SER A 11 -20.54 -24.52 49.68
C SER A 11 -22.02 -24.90 49.57
N SER A 12 -22.77 -24.26 48.67
CA SER A 12 -23.91 -24.91 47.98
C SER A 12 -24.42 -24.10 46.77
N THR A 13 -24.07 -24.59 45.59
CA THR A 13 -24.95 -24.91 44.45
C THR A 13 -26.44 -24.52 44.54
N GLN A 14 -26.94 -23.79 43.53
CA GLN A 14 -28.05 -24.29 42.68
C GLN A 14 -28.21 -23.54 41.34
N LEU A 15 -28.90 -24.18 40.39
CA LEU A 15 -29.16 -23.67 39.04
C LEU A 15 -30.60 -23.16 38.90
N ILE A 16 -30.83 -22.18 38.03
CA ILE A 16 -32.08 -22.05 37.25
C ILE A 16 -31.70 -21.80 35.78
N SER A 17 -32.53 -22.29 34.85
CA SER A 17 -32.25 -22.36 33.42
C SER A 17 -33.23 -21.51 32.59
N SER A 18 -32.73 -20.79 31.59
CA SER A 18 -33.37 -20.46 30.30
C SER A 18 -32.48 -19.45 29.56
N GLY A 19 -32.42 -19.41 28.22
CA GLY A 19 -32.99 -20.36 27.26
C GLY A 19 -33.14 -19.69 25.89
N PHE A 20 -32.29 -20.05 24.93
CA PHE A 20 -32.41 -19.54 23.56
C PHE A 20 -32.11 -20.65 22.54
N GLN A 21 -33.01 -20.82 21.58
CA GLN A 21 -32.87 -21.78 20.49
C GLN A 21 -32.26 -21.08 19.27
N PHE A 22 -31.37 -21.77 18.56
CA PHE A 22 -31.42 -21.73 17.10
C PHE A 22 -30.99 -23.07 16.51
N SER A 23 -31.65 -23.46 15.42
CA SER A 23 -31.47 -24.78 14.79
C SER A 23 -30.69 -24.67 13.48
N GLY A 24 -29.77 -25.61 13.26
CA GLY A 24 -28.99 -25.72 12.04
C GLY A 24 -28.49 -27.15 11.89
N GLN A 25 -28.93 -27.86 10.84
CA GLN A 25 -28.61 -29.27 10.63
C GLN A 25 -27.29 -29.44 9.87
N SER A 26 -26.54 -30.49 10.19
CA SER A 26 -25.79 -31.22 9.16
C SER A 26 -25.72 -32.71 9.52
N ARG A 27 -25.62 -33.57 8.49
CA ARG A 27 -25.71 -35.03 8.63
C ARG A 27 -24.33 -35.65 8.83
N ALA A 28 -24.27 -36.65 9.72
CA ALA A 28 -23.26 -37.71 9.66
C ALA A 28 -23.98 -39.04 9.34
N SER A 29 -23.40 -39.87 8.47
CA SER A 29 -23.92 -41.19 8.10
C SER A 29 -22.99 -42.29 8.57
N SER A 30 -23.55 -43.47 8.80
CA SER A 30 -22.90 -44.59 9.49
C SER A 30 -22.09 -45.52 8.58
N GLU A 31 -21.12 -46.20 9.20
CA GLU A 31 -20.51 -47.47 8.77
C GLU A 31 -21.54 -48.64 8.87
N PRO A 32 -21.21 -49.96 8.74
CA PRO A 32 -19.92 -50.63 8.48
C PRO A 32 -19.99 -51.86 7.50
N SER A 33 -19.03 -52.79 7.64
CA SER A 33 -18.86 -54.14 7.02
C SER A 33 -18.12 -54.16 5.66
N SER A 34 -16.90 -54.73 5.55
CA SER A 34 -16.44 -56.15 5.54
C SER A 34 -16.47 -56.79 4.12
N SER A 35 -15.65 -57.77 3.70
CA SER A 35 -14.74 -58.71 4.39
C SER A 35 -13.70 -59.37 3.43
N SER A 36 -12.65 -60.03 3.96
CA SER A 36 -11.72 -60.97 3.25
C SER A 36 -10.77 -60.34 2.19
N SER A 37 -9.69 -60.93 1.64
CA SER A 37 -8.87 -62.17 1.79
C SER A 37 -7.59 -62.01 0.92
N SER A 38 -6.42 -62.67 1.05
CA SER A 38 -5.74 -63.52 2.07
C SER A 38 -4.30 -63.85 1.55
N CYS A 39 -3.49 -64.64 2.30
CA CYS A 39 -2.15 -65.21 1.93
C CYS A 39 -0.96 -64.22 1.72
N ALA A 40 0.33 -64.59 1.86
CA ALA A 40 0.99 -65.67 2.63
C ALA A 40 2.52 -65.45 2.79
N SER A 41 3.10 -65.94 3.89
CA SER A 41 4.46 -66.50 4.06
C SER A 41 5.77 -65.69 3.79
N GLN A 42 6.58 -65.60 4.87
CA GLN A 42 8.04 -65.95 4.93
C GLN A 42 9.09 -64.95 4.35
N LEU A 43 10.36 -64.85 4.85
CA LEU A 43 11.16 -65.67 5.79
C LEU A 43 12.28 -64.87 6.53
N CYS A 44 12.58 -65.24 7.79
CA CYS A 44 13.83 -65.15 8.59
C CYS A 44 14.86 -63.97 8.55
N GLY A 45 15.24 -63.51 9.75
CA GLY A 45 16.61 -63.04 10.11
C GLY A 45 16.68 -61.63 10.73
N ARG A 46 17.56 -61.31 11.70
CA ARG A 46 18.47 -62.13 12.57
C ARG A 46 18.80 -61.31 13.84
N VAL A 47 18.98 -61.96 15.00
CA VAL A 47 19.25 -61.29 16.30
C VAL A 47 20.73 -60.88 16.45
N SER A 48 20.98 -59.68 17.00
CA SER A 48 22.19 -59.41 17.80
C SER A 48 22.05 -58.19 18.73
N SER A 49 22.89 -58.14 19.77
CA SER A 49 22.60 -57.43 21.03
C SER A 49 23.50 -56.23 21.33
N ARG A 50 22.93 -55.24 22.06
CA ARG A 50 23.57 -54.29 23.00
C ARG A 50 24.95 -53.69 22.69
N LYS A 51 25.02 -52.36 22.78
CA LYS A 51 25.85 -51.70 23.81
C LYS A 51 25.30 -50.30 24.15
N SER A 52 25.56 -49.85 25.37
CA SER A 52 25.11 -48.56 25.89
C SER A 52 26.27 -47.57 26.03
N ALA A 53 25.99 -46.30 25.79
CA ALA A 53 26.76 -45.17 26.29
C ALA A 53 25.77 -44.02 26.55
N GLY A 54 25.59 -43.64 27.82
CA GLY A 54 24.76 -42.51 28.20
C GLY A 54 25.60 -41.26 28.38
N HIS A 55 25.04 -40.08 28.06
CA HIS A 55 25.56 -38.79 28.48
C HIS A 55 24.41 -37.92 28.99
N ARG A 56 24.65 -37.18 30.07
CA ARG A 56 23.70 -36.24 30.68
C ARG A 56 24.09 -34.81 30.32
N PHE A 57 23.18 -34.03 29.73
CA PHE A 57 23.11 -32.57 29.85
C PHE A 57 21.62 -32.20 29.72
N SER A 58 20.93 -31.89 30.82
CA SER A 58 20.92 -30.61 31.55
C SER A 58 20.10 -29.53 30.83
N MET A 59 18.98 -29.13 31.45
CA MET A 59 18.13 -28.01 30.98
C MET A 59 18.81 -26.67 31.22
N TYR A 60 18.52 -25.68 30.37
CA TYR A 60 17.70 -24.48 30.70
C TYR A 60 17.63 -23.55 29.46
N PRO A 61 16.47 -22.93 29.15
CA PRO A 61 16.36 -22.00 28.03
C PRO A 61 17.02 -20.65 28.36
N LYS A 62 17.79 -20.09 27.42
CA LYS A 62 18.32 -18.73 27.55
C LYS A 62 17.21 -17.71 27.27
N LYS A 63 16.91 -16.85 28.25
CA LYS A 63 16.19 -15.60 28.00
C LYS A 63 17.09 -14.68 27.18
N VAL A 64 16.58 -14.12 26.08
CA VAL A 64 17.19 -12.94 25.45
C VAL A 64 16.70 -11.72 26.22
N SER A 65 17.63 -10.90 26.69
CA SER A 65 17.31 -9.67 27.43
C SER A 65 16.89 -8.56 26.46
N SER A 66 15.76 -7.90 26.76
CA SER A 66 15.48 -6.58 26.21
C SER A 66 16.57 -5.61 26.68
N SER A 67 17.33 -5.07 25.72
CA SER A 67 18.23 -3.94 25.92
C SER A 67 17.74 -2.79 25.06
N SER A 68 17.25 -1.73 25.68
CA SER A 68 16.86 -0.52 24.97
C SER A 68 18.07 0.07 24.22
N VAL A 69 17.88 0.44 22.95
CA VAL A 69 18.87 1.13 22.13
C VAL A 69 18.20 2.36 21.55
N ASP A 70 18.60 3.54 22.02
CA ASP A 70 18.17 4.82 21.46
C ASP A 70 18.77 5.03 20.06
N ILE A 71 18.08 4.61 19.02
CA ILE A 71 18.51 4.86 17.64
C ILE A 71 18.16 6.30 17.25
N ARG A 72 19.14 7.20 17.42
CA ARG A 72 19.12 8.52 16.75
C ARG A 72 19.30 8.33 15.24
N CYS A 73 18.20 8.24 14.50
CA CYS A 73 18.19 8.20 13.04
C CYS A 73 18.66 9.53 12.41
N GLN A 74 19.97 9.77 12.37
CA GLN A 74 20.56 10.74 11.45
C GLN A 74 20.64 10.13 10.05
N GLY A 75 19.51 10.11 9.35
CA GLY A 75 19.49 9.89 7.90
C GLY A 75 19.93 11.17 7.18
N ASP A 76 20.93 11.08 6.31
CA ASP A 76 21.45 12.22 5.55
C ASP A 76 20.69 12.36 4.21
N TRP A 77 19.95 13.46 4.03
CA TRP A 77 19.09 13.70 2.86
C TRP A 77 19.82 14.42 1.69
N SER A 78 21.15 14.53 1.73
CA SER A 78 21.93 15.44 0.86
C SER A 78 22.06 15.07 -0.63
N HIS A 79 21.49 13.96 -1.12
CA HIS A 79 21.78 13.44 -2.47
C HIS A 79 20.62 13.45 -3.50
N PHE A 80 19.59 14.28 -3.32
CA PHE A 80 18.52 14.43 -4.32
C PHE A 80 18.89 15.40 -5.47
N LYS A 81 19.73 14.95 -6.40
CA LYS A 81 20.29 15.78 -7.48
C LYS A 81 19.53 15.64 -8.80
N LEU A 82 18.63 16.57 -9.09
CA LEU A 82 17.85 16.61 -10.34
C LEU A 82 18.74 16.84 -11.58
N PRO A 83 18.59 16.05 -12.66
CA PRO A 83 19.35 16.26 -13.89
C PRO A 83 18.90 17.53 -14.65
N ASN A 84 19.89 18.32 -15.05
CA ASN A 84 19.78 19.64 -15.65
C ASN A 84 19.05 19.67 -17.01
N GLN A 85 18.16 20.64 -17.25
CA GLN A 85 17.63 20.95 -18.59
C GLN A 85 18.43 22.09 -19.25
N SER A 86 19.50 21.73 -19.97
CA SER A 86 20.23 22.66 -20.83
C SER A 86 19.45 22.97 -22.13
N LYS A 87 18.58 23.98 -22.10
CA LYS A 87 17.98 24.56 -23.31
C LYS A 87 19.05 25.30 -24.14
N GLN A 88 19.46 24.71 -25.26
CA GLN A 88 20.19 25.43 -26.31
C GLN A 88 19.23 26.37 -27.05
N SER A 89 19.61 27.63 -27.24
CA SER A 89 18.88 28.59 -28.07
C SER A 89 19.38 28.52 -29.51
N GLY A 90 18.50 28.13 -30.43
CA GLY A 90 18.79 28.06 -31.87
C GLY A 90 18.88 29.42 -32.55
N GLU A 91 19.55 29.43 -33.71
CA GLU A 91 19.89 30.65 -34.47
C GLU A 91 18.70 31.33 -35.15
N ALA A 92 18.85 32.63 -35.40
CA ALA A 92 17.92 33.42 -36.22
C ALA A 92 18.34 33.41 -37.70
N SER A 93 17.37 33.41 -38.62
CA SER A 93 17.61 33.67 -40.05
C SER A 93 16.46 34.41 -40.73
N LYS A 94 16.84 35.20 -41.74
CA LYS A 94 15.97 36.00 -42.64
C LYS A 94 15.43 35.05 -43.75
N LYS A 95 14.49 35.35 -44.66
CA LYS A 95 13.79 36.53 -45.24
C LYS A 95 12.58 35.93 -46.04
N PRO A 96 11.85 36.58 -47.00
CA PRO A 96 11.51 37.97 -47.28
C PRO A 96 9.96 38.20 -47.41
N GLU A 97 9.55 39.29 -48.05
CA GLU A 97 8.15 39.76 -48.19
C GLU A 97 7.41 39.29 -49.47
N SER A 98 6.09 39.16 -49.37
CA SER A 98 5.05 39.52 -50.38
C SER A 98 3.66 39.13 -49.83
N GLY A 99 2.52 39.71 -50.23
CA GLY A 99 2.29 40.81 -51.18
C GLY A 99 0.93 40.65 -51.88
N GLY A 100 -0.18 41.06 -51.25
CA GLY A 100 -1.53 40.92 -51.82
C GLY A 100 -2.62 41.68 -51.06
N VAL A 101 -3.53 42.33 -51.80
CA VAL A 101 -4.55 43.26 -51.26
C VAL A 101 -5.91 42.94 -51.87
N ASN A 102 -7.03 43.04 -51.13
CA ASN A 102 -8.31 43.56 -51.64
C ASN A 102 -9.41 43.77 -50.57
N ARG A 103 -9.95 45.00 -50.52
CA ARG A 103 -11.37 45.41 -50.38
C ARG A 103 -12.14 45.26 -49.04
N LEU A 104 -12.36 46.43 -48.43
CA LEU A 104 -13.57 46.91 -47.72
C LEU A 104 -14.83 46.89 -48.65
N PRO A 105 -16.09 47.15 -48.20
CA PRO A 105 -16.59 47.81 -46.96
C PRO A 105 -17.62 46.95 -46.18
N GLY A 106 -18.34 47.38 -45.12
CA GLY A 106 -18.42 48.69 -44.43
C GLY A 106 -19.81 49.36 -44.58
N PHE A 107 -20.69 49.22 -43.58
CA PHE A 107 -21.91 50.03 -43.42
C PHE A 107 -22.32 50.13 -41.93
N SER A 108 -23.24 51.03 -41.59
CA SER A 108 -23.46 51.54 -40.22
C SER A 108 -24.89 51.41 -39.69
N SER A 109 -24.99 51.60 -38.37
CA SER A 109 -26.04 52.32 -37.63
C SER A 109 -27.49 51.79 -37.54
N SER A 110 -28.03 51.97 -36.32
CA SER A 110 -29.44 52.22 -35.96
C SER A 110 -30.29 51.07 -35.38
N THR A 111 -30.95 51.43 -34.28
CA THR A 111 -31.98 50.74 -33.48
C THR A 111 -33.40 51.13 -33.98
N PRO A 112 -34.54 50.79 -33.31
CA PRO A 112 -34.77 49.92 -32.14
C PRO A 112 -35.88 48.85 -32.28
N GLY A 113 -35.91 47.92 -31.32
CA GLY A 113 -37.10 47.46 -30.58
C GLY A 113 -38.33 46.88 -31.30
N SER A 114 -38.62 45.59 -31.02
CA SER A 114 -39.99 45.14 -30.72
C SER A 114 -39.94 43.93 -29.78
N TRP A 115 -40.74 43.96 -28.70
CA TRP A 115 -40.97 42.83 -27.79
C TRP A 115 -42.40 42.33 -27.99
N ASP A 116 -42.65 41.65 -29.10
CA ASP A 116 -43.96 41.07 -29.40
C ASP A 116 -43.93 39.53 -29.34
N SER A 117 -45.02 38.93 -28.89
CA SER A 117 -45.05 37.57 -28.32
C SER A 117 -45.86 36.60 -29.17
N THR A 118 -45.21 35.58 -29.75
CA THR A 118 -45.90 34.38 -30.25
C THR A 118 -45.20 33.08 -29.84
N PRO A 119 -45.95 32.02 -29.44
CA PRO A 119 -45.39 30.86 -28.74
C PRO A 119 -44.93 29.74 -29.69
N PHE A 120 -43.70 29.83 -30.21
CA PHE A 120 -43.08 28.68 -30.89
C PHE A 120 -42.27 27.79 -29.93
N ARG A 121 -42.89 26.70 -29.45
CA ARG A 121 -42.12 25.50 -29.10
C ARG A 121 -41.34 25.06 -30.34
N ARG A 122 -40.03 25.23 -30.32
CA ARG A 122 -39.10 24.60 -31.27
C ARG A 122 -37.96 24.00 -30.46
N ASN A 123 -37.70 22.70 -30.64
CA ASN A 123 -36.66 22.01 -29.89
C ASN A 123 -35.30 22.69 -30.14
N GLN A 124 -34.74 23.33 -29.12
CA GLN A 124 -33.32 23.68 -29.14
C GLN A 124 -32.51 22.41 -28.91
N VAL A 125 -32.12 21.76 -30.01
CA VAL A 125 -30.93 20.92 -30.01
C VAL A 125 -29.74 21.87 -29.91
N SER A 126 -29.18 22.01 -28.71
CA SER A 126 -28.03 22.89 -28.48
C SER A 126 -26.84 22.51 -29.37
N PRO A 127 -26.05 23.47 -29.89
CA PRO A 127 -24.87 23.16 -30.68
C PRO A 127 -23.86 22.28 -29.91
N PRO A 128 -23.30 21.23 -30.53
CA PRO A 128 -22.31 20.38 -29.87
C PRO A 128 -20.99 21.13 -29.69
N GLY A 129 -20.58 21.33 -28.43
CA GLY A 129 -19.27 21.91 -28.10
C GLY A 129 -19.24 22.71 -26.80
N LEU A 130 -20.35 23.33 -26.40
CA LEU A 130 -20.47 24.02 -25.12
C LEU A 130 -21.18 23.10 -24.12
N GLY A 131 -20.40 22.45 -23.26
CA GLY A 131 -20.92 21.68 -22.13
C GLY A 131 -21.78 22.56 -21.23
N GLN A 132 -22.85 21.99 -20.67
CA GLN A 132 -23.74 22.72 -19.75
C GLN A 132 -22.91 23.35 -18.62
N PHE A 133 -22.92 24.68 -18.54
CA PHE A 133 -22.30 25.42 -17.45
C PHE A 133 -23.07 25.11 -16.16
N ARG A 134 -22.62 24.07 -15.45
CA ARG A 134 -23.07 23.83 -14.08
C ARG A 134 -22.54 25.00 -13.25
N PRO A 135 -23.39 25.85 -12.66
CA PRO A 135 -22.89 26.77 -11.64
C PRO A 135 -22.24 25.93 -10.53
N PRO A 136 -21.24 26.47 -9.80
CA PRO A 136 -20.80 25.84 -8.56
C PRO A 136 -22.03 25.59 -7.68
N PRO A 137 -22.09 24.46 -6.93
CA PRO A 137 -23.23 24.19 -6.07
C PRO A 137 -23.46 25.38 -5.14
N SER A 138 -24.71 25.87 -5.07
CA SER A 138 -25.06 27.11 -4.37
C SER A 138 -25.09 26.96 -2.84
N SER A 139 -24.18 26.14 -2.32
CA SER A 139 -23.92 25.87 -0.90
C SER A 139 -22.75 26.70 -0.38
N TRP A 140 -22.27 27.70 -1.12
CA TRP A 140 -21.50 28.80 -0.52
C TRP A 140 -22.47 29.71 0.24
N VAL A 141 -22.91 29.22 1.38
CA VAL A 141 -23.42 30.04 2.47
C VAL A 141 -22.20 30.81 2.99
N PRO A 142 -22.21 32.15 3.02
CA PRO A 142 -21.17 32.90 3.72
C PRO A 142 -21.29 32.53 5.20
N ASP A 143 -20.22 31.94 5.75
CA ASP A 143 -20.00 31.60 7.15
C ASP A 143 -21.30 31.34 7.94
N ALA A 144 -21.83 30.12 7.83
CA ALA A 144 -22.72 29.61 8.87
C ALA A 144 -21.92 29.64 10.18
N GLU A 145 -22.23 30.61 11.06
CA GLU A 145 -21.39 31.02 12.19
C GLU A 145 -21.04 29.80 13.06
N GLU A 146 -19.83 29.27 12.91
CA GLU A 146 -19.40 28.10 13.69
C GLU A 146 -19.47 28.46 15.17
N SER A 147 -20.31 27.72 15.90
CA SER A 147 -20.65 28.07 17.26
C SER A 147 -19.40 28.08 18.13
N GLU A 148 -19.39 28.92 19.17
CA GLU A 148 -18.20 29.05 20.03
C GLU A 148 -17.84 27.70 20.68
N GLU A 149 -18.85 26.86 20.92
CA GLU A 149 -18.72 25.48 21.36
C GLU A 149 -18.01 24.59 20.33
N GLU A 150 -18.35 24.68 19.03
CA GLU A 150 -17.68 23.93 17.96
C GLU A 150 -16.23 24.37 17.75
N ARG A 151 -15.96 25.68 17.81
CA ARG A 151 -14.59 26.22 17.72
C ARG A 151 -13.73 25.71 18.88
N ASN A 152 -14.21 25.86 20.13
CA ASN A 152 -13.51 25.36 21.31
C ASN A 152 -13.31 23.84 21.27
N GLN A 153 -14.29 23.07 20.76
CA GLN A 153 -14.14 21.63 20.56
C GLN A 153 -13.08 21.27 19.51
N LYS A 154 -12.94 22.04 18.42
CA LYS A 154 -11.89 21.83 17.41
C LYS A 154 -10.51 22.14 17.99
N GLU A 155 -10.38 23.23 18.74
CA GLU A 155 -9.11 23.62 19.39
C GLU A 155 -8.69 22.59 20.44
N ALA A 156 -9.61 22.12 21.28
CA ALA A 156 -9.33 21.03 22.23
C ALA A 156 -8.85 19.75 21.53
N LYS A 157 -9.50 19.34 20.43
CA LYS A 157 -9.09 18.19 19.61
C LYS A 157 -7.74 18.41 18.92
N LYS A 158 -7.43 19.63 18.45
CA LYS A 158 -6.10 19.99 17.90
C LYS A 158 -5.03 19.83 18.98
N ALA A 159 -5.27 20.32 20.19
CA ALA A 159 -4.34 20.21 21.32
C ALA A 159 -4.11 18.74 21.74
N GLU A 160 -5.17 17.95 21.93
CA GLU A 160 -5.10 16.53 22.30
C GLU A 160 -4.26 15.71 21.30
N LEU A 161 -4.51 15.89 20.00
CA LEU A 161 -3.78 15.17 18.94
C LEU A 161 -2.30 15.59 18.85
N LEU A 162 -1.98 16.88 19.06
CA LEU A 162 -0.59 17.37 19.13
C LEU A 162 0.13 16.84 20.39
N GLU A 163 -0.55 16.78 21.54
CA GLU A 163 -0.03 16.22 22.79
C GLU A 163 0.23 14.71 22.67
N LYS A 164 -0.63 13.97 21.96
CA LYS A 164 -0.42 12.55 21.65
C LYS A 164 0.81 12.33 20.76
N LEU A 165 0.92 13.08 19.65
CA LEU A 165 2.03 12.93 18.70
C LEU A 165 3.37 13.40 19.27
N SER A 166 3.42 14.50 20.01
CA SER A 166 4.67 15.00 20.64
C SER A 166 5.21 14.07 21.73
N ARG A 167 4.35 13.26 22.36
CA ARG A 167 4.74 12.14 23.23
C ARG A 167 5.07 10.84 22.49
N GLY A 168 4.93 10.81 21.16
CA GLY A 168 5.18 9.64 20.32
C GLY A 168 4.17 8.48 20.51
N LEU A 169 3.00 8.75 21.09
CA LEU A 169 2.03 7.72 21.49
C LEU A 169 1.21 7.15 20.32
N GLY A 170 0.80 5.89 20.46
CA GLY A 170 0.05 5.15 19.45
C GLY A 170 0.94 4.37 18.47
N SER A 171 0.33 3.48 17.68
CA SER A 171 1.03 2.78 16.60
C SER A 171 1.33 3.72 15.42
N TRP A 172 2.17 3.29 14.47
CA TRP A 172 2.43 4.12 13.27
C TRP A 172 1.16 4.38 12.45
N GLN A 173 0.21 3.45 12.45
CA GLN A 173 -1.10 3.61 11.83
C GLN A 173 -1.93 4.69 12.53
N GLU A 174 -1.98 4.69 13.86
CA GLU A 174 -2.65 5.75 14.62
C GLU A 174 -1.99 7.11 14.37
N LYS A 175 -0.65 7.20 14.44
CA LYS A 175 0.10 8.43 14.15
C LYS A 175 -0.24 8.99 12.77
N ALA A 176 -0.30 8.13 11.74
CA ALA A 176 -0.69 8.52 10.39
C ALA A 176 -2.13 9.04 10.31
N GLY A 177 -3.07 8.38 11.01
CA GLY A 177 -4.45 8.84 11.14
C GLY A 177 -4.58 10.18 11.86
N ASP A 178 -3.77 10.41 12.90
CA ASP A 178 -3.80 11.63 13.72
C ASP A 178 -3.14 12.82 13.01
N ILE A 179 -2.05 12.61 12.27
CA ILE A 179 -1.47 13.62 11.34
C ILE A 179 -2.52 14.05 10.30
N LYS A 180 -3.25 13.09 9.71
CA LYS A 180 -4.30 13.36 8.72
C LYS A 180 -5.46 14.17 9.31
N LYS A 181 -5.87 13.90 10.56
CA LYS A 181 -6.87 14.70 11.29
C LYS A 181 -6.37 16.13 11.56
N LEU A 182 -5.12 16.29 11.98
CA LEU A 182 -4.53 17.61 12.24
C LEU A 182 -4.46 18.47 10.97
N GLN A 183 -4.06 17.88 9.83
CA GLN A 183 -4.10 18.56 8.53
C GLN A 183 -5.54 18.98 8.13
N GLN A 184 -6.55 18.17 8.47
CA GLN A 184 -7.98 18.53 8.28
C GLN A 184 -8.47 19.61 9.26
N LEU A 185 -7.85 19.75 10.43
CA LEU A 185 -8.06 20.85 11.40
C LEU A 185 -7.23 22.11 11.07
N GLY A 186 -6.65 22.19 9.87
CA GLY A 186 -5.91 23.36 9.40
C GLY A 186 -4.50 23.51 9.96
N VAL A 187 -3.94 22.48 10.60
CA VAL A 187 -2.53 22.50 11.05
C VAL A 187 -1.60 22.33 9.85
N THR A 188 -0.69 23.27 9.65
CA THR A 188 0.35 23.15 8.60
C THR A 188 1.34 22.04 8.91
N SER A 189 2.01 21.51 7.88
CA SER A 189 3.03 20.47 8.09
C SER A 189 4.27 21.02 8.79
N GLU A 190 4.53 22.33 8.64
CA GLU A 190 5.53 23.11 9.35
C GLU A 190 5.19 23.23 10.84
N GLU A 191 3.98 23.68 11.22
CA GLU A 191 3.50 23.65 12.63
C GLU A 191 3.65 22.25 13.23
N LEU A 192 3.21 21.22 12.50
CA LEU A 192 3.26 19.85 13.01
C LEU A 192 4.71 19.38 13.22
N TYR A 193 5.66 19.83 12.41
CA TYR A 193 7.09 19.59 12.64
C TYR A 193 7.61 20.33 13.88
N GLU A 194 7.22 21.58 14.11
CA GLU A 194 7.64 22.35 15.30
C GLU A 194 7.17 21.72 16.62
N PHE A 195 5.95 21.15 16.66
CA PHE A 195 5.41 20.51 17.87
C PHE A 195 5.82 19.04 18.05
N THR A 196 6.09 18.29 16.98
CA THR A 196 6.30 16.82 17.05
C THR A 196 7.68 16.36 16.61
N PHE A 197 8.47 17.24 16.00
CA PHE A 197 9.75 16.94 15.32
C PHE A 197 9.69 15.88 14.21
N VAL A 198 8.48 15.44 13.80
CA VAL A 198 8.29 14.54 12.64
C VAL A 198 8.45 15.34 11.35
N ALA A 199 9.56 15.12 10.62
CA ALA A 199 9.88 15.86 9.41
C ALA A 199 8.79 15.73 8.31
N VAL A 200 8.51 16.83 7.60
CA VAL A 200 7.43 16.91 6.59
C VAL A 200 7.41 15.78 5.54
N PRO A 201 8.55 15.31 4.99
CA PRO A 201 8.55 14.15 4.10
C PRO A 201 8.04 12.87 4.79
N ARG A 202 8.41 12.66 6.06
CA ARG A 202 8.00 11.50 6.87
C ARG A 202 6.53 11.58 7.30
N GLN A 203 6.00 12.78 7.57
CA GLN A 203 4.56 12.99 7.75
C GLN A 203 3.79 12.50 6.51
N THR A 204 4.25 12.92 5.32
CA THR A 204 3.66 12.53 4.04
C THR A 204 3.79 11.03 3.78
N ALA A 205 4.95 10.44 4.09
CA ALA A 205 5.19 9.01 3.97
C ALA A 205 4.23 8.20 4.86
N LEU A 206 4.10 8.54 6.15
CA LEU A 206 3.16 7.91 7.10
C LEU A 206 1.71 7.94 6.59
N VAL A 207 1.20 9.13 6.25
CA VAL A 207 -0.20 9.32 5.83
C VAL A 207 -0.54 8.54 4.54
N VAL A 208 0.41 8.41 3.62
CA VAL A 208 0.21 7.68 2.35
C VAL A 208 0.48 6.18 2.51
N ALA A 209 1.47 5.78 3.32
CA ALA A 209 1.73 4.37 3.66
C ALA A 209 0.51 3.75 4.36
N HIS A 210 -0.17 4.48 5.23
CA HIS A 210 -1.42 4.04 5.85
C HIS A 210 -2.51 3.75 4.81
N GLN A 211 -2.71 4.65 3.85
CA GLN A 211 -3.68 4.46 2.75
C GLN A 211 -3.30 3.31 1.81
N VAL A 212 -2.02 2.94 1.72
CA VAL A 212 -1.57 1.73 1.02
C VAL A 212 -1.88 0.49 1.87
N TYR A 213 -1.61 0.51 3.18
CA TYR A 213 -1.89 -0.57 4.12
C TYR A 213 -3.39 -0.89 4.21
N GLU A 214 -4.25 0.13 4.40
CA GLU A 214 -5.71 0.02 4.34
C GLU A 214 -6.14 -0.67 3.03
N SER A 215 -5.64 -0.20 1.89
CA SER A 215 -5.93 -0.74 0.56
C SER A 215 -5.40 -2.16 0.31
N VAL A 216 -4.35 -2.60 1.01
CA VAL A 216 -3.82 -3.98 0.98
C VAL A 216 -4.70 -4.90 1.84
N ALA A 217 -5.15 -4.45 3.01
CA ALA A 217 -6.08 -5.16 3.87
C ALA A 217 -7.46 -5.34 3.20
N GLU A 218 -8.02 -4.27 2.60
CA GLU A 218 -9.25 -4.31 1.78
C GLU A 218 -9.15 -5.28 0.60
N SER A 219 -7.95 -5.45 0.03
CA SER A 219 -7.68 -6.41 -1.06
C SER A 219 -7.58 -7.86 -0.56
N GLY A 220 -7.78 -8.11 0.74
CA GLY A 220 -7.75 -9.42 1.37
C GLY A 220 -6.36 -10.03 1.40
N ALA A 221 -5.32 -9.26 1.72
CA ALA A 221 -3.98 -9.80 2.01
C ALA A 221 -4.03 -10.76 3.23
N SER A 222 -2.97 -11.55 3.42
CA SER A 222 -2.90 -12.43 4.60
C SER A 222 -2.59 -11.61 5.87
N ALA A 223 -2.98 -12.12 7.04
CA ALA A 223 -2.60 -11.50 8.31
C ALA A 223 -1.07 -11.44 8.46
N GLU A 224 -0.36 -12.52 8.11
CA GLU A 224 1.11 -12.58 8.08
C GLU A 224 1.73 -11.52 7.14
N THR A 225 1.06 -11.17 6.03
CA THR A 225 1.47 -10.09 5.14
C THR A 225 1.33 -8.72 5.83
N LEU A 226 0.25 -8.51 6.59
CA LEU A 226 -0.06 -7.23 7.24
C LEU A 226 0.79 -7.01 8.50
N ASP A 227 0.92 -8.03 9.35
CA ASP A 227 1.66 -8.00 10.62
C ASP A 227 3.18 -7.79 10.42
N TRP A 228 3.69 -7.93 9.18
CA TRP A 228 5.08 -7.61 8.82
C TRP A 228 5.34 -6.10 8.67
N PHE A 229 4.32 -5.28 8.45
CA PHE A 229 4.49 -3.85 8.14
C PHE A 229 4.55 -2.97 9.40
N ASP A 230 5.71 -2.98 10.07
CA ASP A 230 6.07 -2.11 11.20
C ASP A 230 6.43 -0.66 10.80
N GLU A 231 6.69 0.22 11.77
CA GLU A 231 6.98 1.65 11.54
C GLU A 231 8.23 1.89 10.65
N GLU A 232 9.19 0.96 10.63
CA GLU A 232 10.34 1.01 9.71
C GLU A 232 9.92 0.78 8.24
N SER A 233 8.90 -0.03 8.01
CA SER A 233 8.41 -0.43 6.68
C SER A 233 7.59 0.66 5.95
N VAL A 234 7.32 1.79 6.61
CA VAL A 234 6.54 2.91 6.06
C VAL A 234 7.05 3.39 4.70
N GLU A 235 8.37 3.43 4.48
CA GLU A 235 8.95 3.83 3.18
C GLU A 235 8.73 2.78 2.08
N ILE A 236 8.66 1.49 2.45
CA ILE A 236 8.36 0.37 1.55
C ILE A 236 6.90 0.47 1.08
N LEU A 237 5.95 0.68 2.01
CA LEU A 237 4.55 0.93 1.66
C LEU A 237 4.38 2.22 0.84
N TYR A 238 5.12 3.28 1.17
CA TYR A 238 5.12 4.52 0.41
C TYR A 238 5.60 4.33 -1.03
N ALA A 239 6.58 3.47 -1.28
CA ALA A 239 7.03 3.12 -2.64
C ALA A 239 5.90 2.48 -3.48
N LEU A 240 5.07 1.62 -2.88
CA LEU A 240 3.95 0.93 -3.55
C LEU A 240 2.75 1.84 -3.90
N ARG A 241 2.73 3.12 -3.45
CA ARG A 241 1.58 4.04 -3.59
C ARG A 241 1.01 4.19 -5.00
N THR A 242 1.85 4.05 -6.03
CA THR A 242 1.48 4.21 -7.45
C THR A 242 0.76 3.00 -8.05
N LEU A 243 0.67 1.89 -7.31
CA LEU A 243 -0.03 0.67 -7.72
C LEU A 243 -1.53 0.74 -7.43
N SER A 244 -2.34 -0.01 -8.18
CA SER A 244 -3.77 -0.20 -7.88
C SER A 244 -3.96 -1.18 -6.70
N ALA A 245 -5.11 -1.20 -6.03
CA ALA A 245 -5.37 -2.05 -4.85
C ALA A 245 -4.94 -3.53 -5.06
N ARG A 246 -5.41 -4.16 -6.15
CA ARG A 246 -5.03 -5.54 -6.52
C ARG A 246 -3.52 -5.73 -6.72
N GLN A 247 -2.83 -4.72 -7.26
CA GLN A 247 -1.37 -4.74 -7.44
C GLN A 247 -0.62 -4.51 -6.12
N ARG A 248 -1.14 -3.64 -5.24
CA ARG A 248 -0.56 -3.37 -3.91
C ARG A 248 -0.51 -4.66 -3.10
N LYS A 249 -1.59 -5.45 -3.08
CA LYS A 249 -1.58 -6.78 -2.46
C LYS A 249 -0.50 -7.68 -3.05
N THR A 250 -0.50 -7.93 -4.36
CA THR A 250 0.47 -8.85 -4.98
C THR A 250 1.93 -8.38 -4.85
N ALA A 251 2.15 -7.07 -4.78
CA ALA A 251 3.47 -6.50 -4.50
C ALA A 251 3.85 -6.63 -3.02
N ALA A 252 2.92 -6.40 -2.09
CA ALA A 252 3.15 -6.58 -0.64
C ALA A 252 3.46 -8.04 -0.29
N ASP A 253 2.67 -9.00 -0.80
CA ASP A 253 2.91 -10.44 -0.64
C ASP A 253 4.32 -10.82 -1.16
N PHE A 254 4.76 -10.23 -2.29
CA PHE A 254 6.11 -10.45 -2.86
C PHE A 254 7.23 -9.74 -2.06
N VAL A 255 6.97 -8.53 -1.55
CA VAL A 255 7.89 -7.77 -0.69
C VAL A 255 8.20 -8.53 0.60
N VAL A 256 7.17 -9.02 1.30
CA VAL A 256 7.33 -9.81 2.53
C VAL A 256 8.09 -11.11 2.25
N LYS A 257 7.65 -11.87 1.24
CA LYS A 257 8.25 -13.14 0.79
C LYS A 257 9.74 -13.05 0.46
N ASN A 258 10.21 -11.91 -0.04
CA ASN A 258 11.61 -11.69 -0.41
C ASN A 258 12.38 -10.75 0.54
N SER A 259 11.71 -10.17 1.54
CA SER A 259 12.23 -9.16 2.47
C SER A 259 12.91 -7.97 1.74
N LEU A 260 12.19 -7.35 0.81
CA LEU A 260 12.71 -6.26 -0.03
C LEU A 260 12.84 -4.92 0.71
N ASN A 261 13.89 -4.18 0.39
CA ASN A 261 14.14 -2.82 0.89
C ASN A 261 13.26 -1.77 0.16
N ALA A 262 13.21 -0.54 0.67
CA ALA A 262 12.38 0.53 0.10
C ALA A 262 12.74 0.86 -1.37
N ASP A 263 14.02 0.88 -1.72
CA ASP A 263 14.47 1.07 -3.11
C ASP A 263 14.06 -0.09 -4.03
N GLU A 264 14.20 -1.33 -3.55
CA GLU A 264 13.80 -2.54 -4.30
C GLU A 264 12.27 -2.60 -4.48
N ALA A 265 11.51 -2.15 -3.49
CA ALA A 265 10.06 -1.99 -3.60
C ALA A 265 9.65 -0.87 -4.57
N GLN A 266 10.44 0.21 -4.67
CA GLN A 266 10.26 1.24 -5.68
C GLN A 266 10.60 0.74 -7.10
N GLU A 267 11.65 -0.07 -7.25
CA GLU A 267 11.95 -0.76 -8.51
C GLU A 267 10.84 -1.75 -8.89
N LEU A 268 10.30 -2.52 -7.94
CA LEU A 268 9.16 -3.40 -8.14
C LEU A 268 7.90 -2.64 -8.60
N ALA A 269 7.54 -1.55 -7.91
CA ALA A 269 6.39 -0.72 -8.29
C ALA A 269 6.55 -0.12 -9.70
N LYS A 270 7.76 0.35 -10.04
CA LYS A 270 8.12 0.84 -11.38
C LYS A 270 8.03 -0.27 -12.43
N ALA A 271 8.55 -1.47 -12.14
CA ALA A 271 8.55 -2.61 -13.04
C ALA A 271 7.12 -3.09 -13.35
N ILE A 272 6.27 -3.22 -12.33
CA ILE A 272 4.84 -3.55 -12.49
C ILE A 272 4.14 -2.52 -13.40
N LYS A 273 4.46 -1.22 -13.28
CA LYS A 273 3.86 -0.18 -14.15
C LYS A 273 4.43 -0.12 -15.57
N ASP A 274 5.72 -0.41 -15.80
CA ASP A 274 6.25 -0.55 -17.17
C ASP A 274 5.71 -1.83 -17.83
N HIS A 275 5.50 -2.89 -17.05
CA HIS A 275 4.81 -4.12 -17.43
C HIS A 275 3.27 -3.99 -17.52
N GLU A 276 2.69 -2.83 -17.22
CA GLU A 276 1.36 -2.46 -17.74
C GLU A 276 1.46 -1.72 -19.08
N ARG A 277 2.40 -0.76 -19.18
CA ARG A 277 2.50 0.19 -20.30
C ARG A 277 3.06 -0.40 -21.60
N ARG A 278 4.00 -1.35 -21.54
CA ARG A 278 4.71 -1.89 -22.73
C ARG A 278 4.32 -3.36 -23.02
N PRO A 279 3.32 -3.64 -23.88
CA PRO A 279 2.91 -5.02 -24.19
C PRO A 279 3.92 -5.80 -25.03
N GLN A 280 4.77 -5.11 -25.78
CA GLN A 280 5.79 -5.69 -26.65
C GLN A 280 6.90 -6.38 -25.83
N GLY A 281 7.33 -7.56 -26.29
CA GLY A 281 8.46 -8.31 -25.71
C GLY A 281 8.15 -9.12 -24.44
N ARG A 282 6.93 -9.05 -23.88
CA ARG A 282 6.51 -9.78 -22.66
C ARG A 282 6.45 -11.30 -22.78
N GLU A 283 6.70 -11.86 -23.95
CA GLU A 283 6.63 -13.31 -24.20
C GLU A 283 7.46 -14.09 -23.16
N GLY A 284 6.81 -14.99 -22.43
CA GLY A 284 7.39 -15.77 -21.32
C GLY A 284 7.18 -15.17 -19.92
N PHE A 285 6.86 -13.88 -19.79
CA PHE A 285 6.64 -13.19 -18.52
C PHE A 285 5.14 -13.02 -18.22
N THR A 286 4.74 -13.26 -16.97
CA THR A 286 3.34 -13.10 -16.53
C THR A 286 3.12 -11.78 -15.76
N THR A 287 1.87 -11.52 -15.38
CA THR A 287 1.50 -10.37 -14.53
C THR A 287 1.78 -10.58 -13.03
N ALA A 288 2.52 -11.64 -12.66
CA ALA A 288 3.03 -11.84 -11.31
C ALA A 288 4.08 -10.77 -10.95
N ALA A 289 4.20 -10.46 -9.65
CA ALA A 289 5.04 -9.34 -9.19
C ALA A 289 6.53 -9.57 -9.50
N GLY A 290 7.04 -10.78 -9.23
CA GLY A 290 8.42 -11.13 -9.55
C GLY A 290 8.70 -11.23 -11.06
N ASP A 291 7.75 -11.74 -11.84
CA ASP A 291 7.85 -11.77 -13.31
C ASP A 291 7.90 -10.36 -13.93
N CYS A 292 7.16 -9.38 -13.38
CA CYS A 292 7.23 -7.99 -13.83
C CYS A 292 8.64 -7.40 -13.60
N LEU A 293 9.23 -7.69 -12.43
CA LEU A 293 10.59 -7.24 -12.08
C LEU A 293 11.65 -7.98 -12.92
N ALA A 294 11.46 -9.28 -13.16
CA ALA A 294 12.30 -10.07 -14.05
C ALA A 294 12.28 -9.52 -15.49
N PHE A 295 11.12 -9.15 -16.02
CA PHE A 295 11.02 -8.53 -17.35
C PHE A 295 11.81 -7.22 -17.46
N MET A 296 11.83 -6.41 -16.40
CA MET A 296 12.66 -5.19 -16.34
C MET A 296 14.16 -5.55 -16.42
N TYR A 297 14.61 -6.54 -15.66
CA TYR A 297 16.01 -7.00 -15.68
C TYR A 297 16.42 -7.68 -17.00
N HIS A 298 15.55 -8.51 -17.60
CA HIS A 298 15.76 -9.09 -18.92
C HIS A 298 15.97 -8.01 -19.99
N ARG A 299 15.20 -6.92 -19.94
CA ARG A 299 15.40 -5.78 -20.83
C ARG A 299 16.69 -5.02 -20.54
N ALA A 300 17.02 -4.76 -19.28
CA ALA A 300 18.29 -4.12 -18.91
C ALA A 300 19.51 -4.94 -19.38
N ALA A 301 19.44 -6.27 -19.30
CA ALA A 301 20.46 -7.18 -19.84
C ALA A 301 20.60 -7.06 -21.37
N ALA A 302 19.48 -7.06 -22.11
CA ALA A 302 19.48 -6.92 -23.57
C ALA A 302 19.90 -5.52 -24.05
N GLU A 303 19.63 -4.47 -23.27
CA GLU A 303 20.03 -3.08 -23.53
C GLU A 303 21.51 -2.81 -23.09
N SER A 304 22.14 -3.71 -22.34
CA SER A 304 23.54 -3.60 -21.88
C SER A 304 24.54 -4.11 -22.92
N THR A 305 25.57 -3.30 -23.24
CA THR A 305 26.68 -3.72 -24.12
C THR A 305 27.73 -4.56 -23.41
N ASP A 306 28.03 -4.24 -22.16
CA ASP A 306 29.00 -4.94 -21.31
C ASP A 306 28.47 -6.33 -20.90
N ALA A 307 29.34 -7.34 -20.97
CA ALA A 307 29.03 -8.71 -20.59
C ALA A 307 28.93 -8.91 -19.06
N GLU A 308 29.72 -8.20 -18.27
CA GLU A 308 29.67 -8.33 -16.80
C GLU A 308 28.34 -7.77 -16.28
N VAL A 309 28.00 -6.54 -16.69
CA VAL A 309 26.70 -5.89 -16.38
C VAL A 309 25.51 -6.71 -16.89
N ARG A 310 25.59 -7.27 -18.11
CA ARG A 310 24.55 -8.19 -18.63
C ARG A 310 24.37 -9.41 -17.72
N SER A 311 25.45 -10.08 -17.33
CA SER A 311 25.40 -11.26 -16.46
C SER A 311 24.79 -10.94 -15.08
N ALA A 312 25.10 -9.77 -14.53
CA ALA A 312 24.54 -9.31 -13.26
C ALA A 312 23.03 -9.06 -13.34
N PHE A 313 22.53 -8.49 -14.45
CA PHE A 313 21.09 -8.36 -14.68
C PHE A 313 20.40 -9.70 -14.94
N VAL A 314 21.04 -10.62 -15.66
CA VAL A 314 20.53 -11.99 -15.88
C VAL A 314 20.34 -12.73 -14.55
N GLU A 315 21.33 -12.69 -13.64
CA GLU A 315 21.20 -13.39 -12.35
C GLU A 315 20.19 -12.73 -11.41
N ARG A 316 20.12 -11.39 -11.35
CA ARG A 316 19.06 -10.68 -10.61
C ARG A 316 17.68 -11.05 -11.13
N GLY A 317 17.49 -11.06 -12.45
CA GLY A 317 16.26 -11.45 -13.11
C GLY A 317 15.86 -12.90 -12.82
N ARG A 318 16.82 -13.83 -12.88
CA ARG A 318 16.62 -15.25 -12.54
C ARG A 318 16.24 -15.48 -11.08
N ARG A 319 16.78 -14.68 -10.15
CA ARG A 319 16.45 -14.73 -8.71
C ARG A 319 15.02 -14.30 -8.40
N VAL A 320 14.46 -13.33 -9.15
CA VAL A 320 13.12 -12.76 -8.88
C VAL A 320 12.00 -13.34 -9.75
N ALA A 321 12.33 -14.03 -10.85
CA ALA A 321 11.36 -14.68 -11.73
C ALA A 321 10.58 -15.78 -11.01
N GLU A 322 9.25 -15.70 -11.00
CA GLU A 322 8.41 -16.69 -10.30
C GLU A 322 8.06 -17.85 -11.23
N THR A 323 7.72 -17.56 -12.49
CA THR A 323 7.36 -18.60 -13.48
C THR A 323 8.57 -19.20 -14.18
N ASP A 324 8.47 -20.49 -14.54
CA ASP A 324 9.52 -21.19 -15.27
C ASP A 324 9.64 -20.70 -16.72
N SER A 325 8.55 -20.18 -17.31
CA SER A 325 8.59 -19.50 -18.61
C SER A 325 9.43 -18.22 -18.56
N ALA A 326 9.40 -17.47 -17.46
CA ALA A 326 10.26 -16.30 -17.28
C ALA A 326 11.73 -16.72 -17.09
N LYS A 327 11.99 -17.77 -16.30
CA LYS A 327 13.36 -18.33 -16.12
C LYS A 327 13.98 -18.78 -17.44
N GLN A 328 13.22 -19.48 -18.29
CA GLN A 328 13.66 -19.90 -19.64
C GLN A 328 13.97 -18.76 -20.62
N ARG A 329 13.61 -17.51 -20.31
CA ARG A 329 14.04 -16.35 -21.12
C ARG A 329 15.48 -15.96 -20.81
N PHE A 330 15.92 -16.11 -19.56
CA PHE A 330 17.29 -15.82 -19.13
C PHE A 330 18.33 -16.84 -19.61
N GLU A 331 17.91 -18.05 -19.97
CA GLU A 331 18.78 -19.07 -20.60
C GLU A 331 19.20 -18.72 -22.04
N LYS A 332 18.71 -17.59 -22.58
CA LYS A 332 18.82 -17.19 -23.99
C LYS A 332 19.34 -15.75 -24.19
N VAL A 333 19.98 -15.18 -23.17
CA VAL A 333 20.46 -13.77 -23.08
C VAL A 333 21.94 -13.72 -22.72
#